data_AF-A0A835T1F7-F1
#
_entry.id   AF-A0A835T1F7-F1
#
_cell.length_a   1.000
_cell.length_b   1.000
_cell.length_c   1.000
_cell.angle_alpha   90.00
_cell.angle_beta   90.00
_cell.angle_gamma   90.00
#
_symmetry.space_group_name_H-M   'P 1'
#
loop_
_entity.id
_entity.type
_entity.pdbx_description
1 polymer ?
#
loop_
_entity_poly.entity_id
_entity_poly.type
_entity_poly.pdbx_seq_one_letter_code
_entity_poly.pdbx_strand_id
1 'polypeptide(L)'
;MTLCSLRKAESGAGYGIIGLPHLVKHLEARMLELLPDSPAEALAWYSLVDRAAREPWSMQHVRVAYGALLRVNNFVPTPEVAAAVVAAASSTRVRLPADARVVLLACDKWGVEVPAEVRQRLLRLQGVK
;
A
#
# COMPACT_ATOMS: atom_id res chain seq x y z
N MET A 1 -2.39 -21.12 9.46
CA MET A 1 -2.85 -21.77 8.20
C MET A 1 -1.97 -21.26 7.09
N THR A 2 -1.24 -22.15 6.43
CA THR A 2 -0.17 -21.83 5.47
C THR A 2 -0.75 -21.36 4.12
N LEU A 3 -0.05 -20.45 3.44
CA LEU A 3 -0.36 -19.81 2.14
C LEU A 3 -0.83 -20.73 0.98
N CYS A 4 -0.83 -22.06 1.15
CA CYS A 4 -1.28 -23.03 0.16
C CYS A 4 -2.79 -23.00 -0.12
N SER A 5 -3.61 -22.45 0.78
CA SER A 5 -5.08 -22.45 0.59
C SER A 5 -5.61 -21.39 -0.38
N LEU A 6 -4.77 -20.44 -0.82
CA LEU A 6 -5.18 -19.38 -1.75
C LEU A 6 -5.37 -19.87 -3.20
N ARG A 7 -4.74 -20.97 -3.60
CA ARG A 7 -4.80 -21.47 -4.98
C ARG A 7 -6.15 -22.13 -5.34
N LYS A 8 -6.98 -22.46 -4.36
CA LYS A 8 -8.25 -23.16 -4.58
C LYS A 8 -9.46 -22.22 -4.71
N ALA A 9 -9.27 -20.92 -4.49
CA ALA A 9 -10.32 -19.92 -4.66
C ALA A 9 -10.49 -19.44 -6.12
N GLU A 10 -9.61 -19.84 -7.04
CA GLU A 10 -9.61 -19.35 -8.43
C GLU A 10 -10.52 -20.16 -9.38
N SER A 11 -11.11 -21.30 -8.95
CA SER A 11 -11.79 -22.23 -9.87
C SER A 11 -13.31 -22.37 -9.75
N GLY A 12 -14.02 -21.48 -9.06
CA GLY A 12 -15.48 -21.66 -9.06
C GLY A 12 -16.27 -20.64 -8.28
N ALA A 13 -16.47 -19.46 -8.86
CA ALA A 13 -17.70 -18.69 -8.69
C ALA A 13 -17.65 -17.51 -9.65
N GLY A 14 -18.66 -17.39 -10.50
CA GLY A 14 -18.87 -16.19 -11.30
C GLY A 14 -19.02 -14.98 -10.39
N TYR A 15 -17.99 -14.16 -10.31
CA TYR A 15 -18.09 -12.85 -9.68
C TYR A 15 -18.56 -11.86 -10.73
N GLY A 16 -19.89 -11.75 -10.84
CA GLY A 16 -20.52 -10.59 -11.47
C GLY A 16 -19.99 -9.33 -10.80
N ILE A 17 -19.33 -8.50 -11.60
CA ILE A 17 -18.88 -7.11 -11.38
C ILE A 17 -19.24 -6.57 -9.98
N ILE A 18 -18.53 -7.05 -8.95
CA ILE A 18 -18.56 -6.41 -7.63
C ILE A 18 -17.77 -5.13 -7.83
N GLY A 19 -18.45 -3.99 -7.80
CA GLY A 19 -17.79 -2.69 -7.95
C GLY A 19 -16.57 -2.59 -7.04
N LEU A 20 -15.46 -2.08 -7.58
CA LEU A 20 -14.16 -1.89 -6.89
C LEU A 20 -14.26 -1.46 -5.40
N PRO A 21 -15.21 -0.61 -4.96
CA PRO A 21 -15.34 -0.23 -3.55
C PRO A 21 -15.67 -1.40 -2.61
N HIS A 22 -16.40 -2.41 -3.08
CA HIS A 22 -16.77 -3.58 -2.27
C HIS A 22 -15.61 -4.57 -2.15
N LEU A 23 -14.78 -4.73 -3.17
CA LEU A 23 -13.58 -5.56 -3.12
C LEU A 23 -12.60 -4.99 -2.10
N VAL A 24 -12.35 -3.67 -2.13
CA VAL A 24 -11.45 -3.00 -1.16
C VAL A 24 -11.99 -3.08 0.26
N LYS A 25 -13.31 -2.95 0.49
CA LYS A 25 -13.89 -3.15 1.84
C LYS A 25 -13.82 -4.60 2.33
N HIS A 26 -13.97 -5.58 1.43
CA HIS A 26 -13.82 -7.01 1.79
C HIS A 26 -12.34 -7.39 2.01
N LEU A 27 -11.44 -6.79 1.24
CA LEU A 27 -9.98 -6.81 1.42
C LEU A 27 -9.51 -5.88 2.55
N GLU A 28 -10.35 -5.01 3.12
CA GLU A 28 -10.07 -4.40 4.42
C GLU A 28 -10.50 -5.38 5.51
N ALA A 29 -11.74 -5.90 5.45
CA ALA A 29 -12.32 -6.73 6.50
C ALA A 29 -11.62 -8.09 6.70
N ARG A 30 -11.35 -8.89 5.65
CA ARG A 30 -10.69 -10.21 5.80
C ARG A 30 -9.17 -10.14 5.97
N MET A 31 -8.62 -8.96 5.80
CA MET A 31 -7.20 -8.72 5.59
C MET A 31 -6.64 -7.90 6.77
N LEU A 32 -7.48 -7.10 7.44
CA LEU A 32 -7.22 -6.60 8.79
C LEU A 32 -7.01 -7.72 9.82
N GLU A 33 -7.52 -8.94 9.56
CA GLU A 33 -7.27 -10.14 10.39
C GLU A 33 -5.93 -10.84 10.08
N LEU A 34 -5.30 -10.55 8.94
CA LEU A 34 -4.12 -11.28 8.42
C LEU A 34 -2.94 -10.34 8.17
N LEU A 35 -2.62 -9.47 9.12
CA LEU A 35 -1.47 -8.57 8.99
C LEU A 35 -0.19 -9.35 8.73
N PRO A 36 0.71 -8.87 7.83
CA PRO A 36 1.94 -9.58 7.55
C PRO A 36 2.85 -9.56 8.78
N ASP A 37 3.31 -10.73 9.19
CA ASP A 37 4.27 -10.90 10.30
C ASP A 37 5.70 -11.11 9.77
N SER A 38 5.86 -11.32 8.46
CA SER A 38 7.14 -11.55 7.80
C SER A 38 7.32 -10.70 6.53
N PRO A 39 8.57 -10.46 6.08
CA PRO A 39 8.83 -9.72 4.84
C PRO A 39 8.21 -10.36 3.59
N ALA A 40 8.17 -11.69 3.53
CA ALA A 40 7.57 -12.43 2.42
C ALA A 40 6.06 -12.22 2.36
N GLU A 41 5.38 -12.26 3.51
CA GLU A 41 3.96 -11.95 3.60
C GLU A 41 3.69 -10.50 3.25
N ALA A 42 4.52 -9.56 3.72
CA ALA A 42 4.41 -8.14 3.39
C ALA A 42 4.49 -7.90 1.86
N LEU A 43 5.38 -8.59 1.15
CA LEU A 43 5.46 -8.50 -0.31
C LEU A 43 4.24 -9.13 -1.01
N ALA A 44 3.75 -10.27 -0.50
CA ALA A 44 2.52 -10.88 -1.01
C ALA A 44 1.31 -9.96 -0.81
N TRP A 45 1.28 -9.25 0.32
CA TRP A 45 0.31 -8.21 0.66
C TRP A 45 0.32 -7.07 -0.35
N TYR A 46 1.49 -6.50 -0.61
CA TYR A 46 1.66 -5.47 -1.64
C TYR A 46 1.18 -5.97 -3.01
N SER A 47 1.60 -7.17 -3.42
CA SER A 47 1.25 -7.76 -4.72
C SER A 47 -0.25 -7.98 -4.89
N LEU A 48 -0.96 -8.31 -3.80
CA LEU A 48 -2.40 -8.49 -3.84
C LEU A 48 -3.12 -7.14 -4.01
N VAL A 49 -2.69 -6.11 -3.27
CA VAL A 49 -3.22 -4.75 -3.43
C VAL A 49 -2.95 -4.22 -4.84
N ASP A 50 -1.75 -4.45 -5.38
CA ASP A 50 -1.36 -4.05 -6.74
C ASP A 50 -2.28 -4.68 -7.80
N ARG A 51 -2.53 -5.99 -7.72
CA ARG A 51 -3.45 -6.69 -8.63
C ARG A 51 -4.91 -6.23 -8.51
N ALA A 52 -5.33 -5.85 -7.30
CA ALA A 52 -6.69 -5.37 -7.05
C ALA A 52 -6.90 -3.91 -7.48
N ALA A 53 -5.83 -3.12 -7.49
CA ALA A 53 -5.88 -1.73 -7.90
C ALA A 53 -6.01 -1.61 -9.42
N ARG A 54 -6.78 -0.60 -9.87
CA ARG A 54 -6.66 -0.07 -11.23
C ARG A 54 -5.75 1.15 -11.18
N GLU A 55 -4.72 1.17 -12.02
CA GLU A 55 -3.84 2.33 -12.18
C GLU A 55 -4.66 3.56 -12.63
N PRO A 56 -4.44 4.76 -12.03
CA PRO A 56 -3.52 5.02 -10.92
C PRO A 56 -4.10 4.64 -9.55
N TRP A 57 -3.27 4.14 -8.63
CA TRP A 57 -3.67 3.78 -7.26
C TRP A 57 -4.42 4.91 -6.54
N SER A 58 -5.45 4.55 -5.77
CA SER A 58 -6.10 5.49 -4.85
C SER A 58 -5.30 5.61 -3.54
N MET A 59 -5.47 6.70 -2.80
CA MET A 59 -4.79 6.86 -1.50
C MET A 59 -5.18 5.79 -0.48
N GLN A 60 -6.36 5.18 -0.63
CA GLN A 60 -6.75 4.04 0.20
C GLN A 60 -5.86 2.83 -0.06
N HIS A 61 -5.55 2.52 -1.32
CA HIS A 61 -4.62 1.44 -1.68
C HIS A 61 -3.22 1.72 -1.11
N VAL A 62 -2.74 2.97 -1.23
CA VAL A 62 -1.46 3.40 -0.65
C VAL A 62 -1.42 3.19 0.86
N ARG A 63 -2.46 3.60 1.59
CA ARG A 63 -2.54 3.42 3.05
C ARG A 63 -2.50 1.95 3.45
N VAL A 64 -3.28 1.10 2.78
CA VAL A 64 -3.36 -0.33 3.09
C VAL A 64 -2.03 -1.01 2.77
N ALA A 65 -1.50 -0.83 1.55
CA ALA A 65 -0.26 -1.45 1.13
C ALA A 65 0.92 -1.00 1.99
N TYR A 66 1.18 0.32 2.06
CA TYR A 66 2.36 0.80 2.78
C TYR A 66 2.20 0.66 4.29
N GLY A 67 0.97 0.81 4.82
CA GLY A 67 0.71 0.56 6.23
C GLY A 67 1.04 -0.88 6.65
N ALA A 68 0.71 -1.87 5.81
CA ALA A 68 1.07 -3.27 6.05
C ALA A 68 2.59 -3.49 5.96
N LEU A 69 3.24 -2.96 4.92
CA LEU A 69 4.70 -3.06 4.74
C LEU A 69 5.48 -2.41 5.91
N LEU A 70 5.04 -1.23 6.36
CA LEU A 70 5.71 -0.47 7.41
C LEU A 70 5.63 -1.13 8.79
N ARG A 71 4.69 -2.05 9.01
CA ARG A 71 4.60 -2.84 10.26
C ARG A 71 5.70 -3.88 10.38
N VAL A 72 6.19 -4.40 9.26
CA VAL A 72 7.30 -5.35 9.27
C VAL A 72 8.62 -4.57 9.40
N ASN A 73 9.27 -4.70 10.54
CA ASN A 73 10.48 -3.91 10.85
C ASN A 73 11.68 -4.22 9.96
N ASN A 74 11.82 -5.47 9.52
CA ASN A 74 12.94 -5.92 8.69
C ASN A 74 12.57 -6.04 7.20
N PHE A 75 11.48 -5.39 6.77
CA PHE A 75 11.12 -5.36 5.37
C PHE A 75 12.03 -4.41 4.60
N VAL A 76 12.69 -4.93 3.57
CA VAL A 76 13.45 -4.16 2.58
C VAL A 76 12.60 -4.07 1.32
N PRO A 77 12.25 -2.87 0.83
CA PRO A 77 11.43 -2.76 -0.36
C PRO A 77 12.20 -3.25 -1.58
N THR A 78 11.46 -3.86 -2.51
CA THR A 78 11.97 -4.13 -3.85
C THR A 78 12.05 -2.80 -4.64
N PRO A 79 12.81 -2.75 -5.75
CA PRO A 79 12.88 -1.57 -6.61
C PRO A 79 11.50 -1.09 -7.09
N GLU A 80 10.57 -2.02 -7.34
CA GLU A 80 9.21 -1.72 -7.77
C GLU A 80 8.41 -1.02 -6.65
N VAL A 81 8.52 -1.52 -5.41
CA VAL A 81 7.88 -0.89 -4.24
C VAL A 81 8.47 0.50 -4.01
N ALA A 82 9.78 0.66 -4.12
CA ALA A 82 10.43 1.96 -4.00
C ALA A 82 9.95 2.95 -5.07
N ALA A 83 9.86 2.52 -6.33
CA ALA A 83 9.34 3.34 -7.42
C ALA A 83 7.87 3.74 -7.20
N ALA A 84 7.04 2.82 -6.71
CA ALA A 84 5.66 3.12 -6.36
C ALA A 84 5.56 4.16 -5.23
N VAL A 85 6.44 4.10 -4.23
CA VAL A 85 6.50 5.12 -3.15
C VAL A 85 6.86 6.49 -3.72
N VAL A 86 7.83 6.57 -4.64
CA VAL A 86 8.18 7.83 -5.33
C VAL A 86 7.00 8.38 -6.13
N ALA A 87 6.29 7.51 -6.86
CA ALA A 87 5.11 7.88 -7.63
C ALA A 87 3.97 8.38 -6.73
N ALA A 88 3.73 7.71 -5.60
CA ALA A 88 2.75 8.12 -4.61
C ALA A 88 3.11 9.47 -3.97
N ALA A 89 4.39 9.67 -3.62
CA ALA A 89 4.90 10.93 -3.08
C ALA A 89 4.72 12.10 -4.05
N SER A 90 4.99 11.87 -5.33
CA SER A 90 4.85 12.86 -6.40
C SER A 90 3.39 13.10 -6.81
N SER A 91 2.46 12.27 -6.35
CA SER A 91 1.05 12.36 -6.71
C SER A 91 0.35 13.59 -6.12
N THR A 92 -0.47 14.26 -6.93
CA THR A 92 -1.38 15.33 -6.49
C THR A 92 -2.57 14.80 -5.67
N ARG A 93 -2.69 13.47 -5.54
CA ARG A 93 -3.73 12.80 -4.73
C ARG A 93 -3.45 12.82 -3.24
N VAL A 94 -2.20 13.00 -2.82
CA VAL A 94 -1.85 13.18 -1.40
C VAL A 94 -2.29 14.57 -0.95
N ARG A 95 -3.40 14.64 -0.22
CA ARG A 95 -4.02 15.91 0.23
C ARG A 95 -4.27 15.96 1.73
N LEU A 96 -4.29 14.82 2.40
CA LEU A 96 -4.58 14.75 3.83
C LEU A 96 -3.29 14.58 4.64
N PRO A 97 -3.22 15.12 5.86
CA PRO A 97 -2.06 14.96 6.74
C PRO A 97 -1.69 13.49 6.99
N ALA A 98 -2.69 12.63 7.17
CA ALA A 98 -2.49 11.20 7.41
C ALA A 98 -1.86 10.48 6.19
N ASP A 99 -2.24 10.89 4.97
CA ASP A 99 -1.66 10.36 3.73
C ASP A 99 -0.20 10.76 3.61
N ALA A 100 0.08 12.05 3.80
CA ALA A 100 1.43 12.58 3.76
C ALA A 100 2.32 11.90 4.82
N ARG A 101 1.76 11.55 5.99
CA ARG A 101 2.45 10.79 7.03
C ARG A 101 2.85 9.39 6.60
N VAL A 102 1.93 8.62 6.03
CA VAL A 102 2.25 7.25 5.57
C VAL A 102 3.33 7.28 4.49
N VAL A 103 3.21 8.19 3.53
CA VAL A 103 4.17 8.29 2.42
C VAL A 103 5.54 8.77 2.89
N LEU A 104 5.61 9.81 3.73
CA LEU A 104 6.89 10.28 4.28
C LEU A 104 7.57 9.23 5.15
N LEU A 105 6.80 8.51 5.98
CA LEU A 105 7.34 7.43 6.79
C LEU A 105 7.90 6.29 5.93
N ALA A 106 7.26 5.98 4.81
CA ALA A 106 7.77 5.02 3.82
C ALA A 106 9.08 5.50 3.19
N CYS A 107 9.14 6.77 2.78
CA CYS A 107 10.37 7.37 2.25
C CYS A 107 11.52 7.28 3.25
N ASP A 108 11.30 7.74 4.49
CA ASP A 108 12.33 7.81 5.51
C ASP A 108 12.77 6.40 5.98
N LYS A 109 11.83 5.47 6.22
CA LYS A 109 12.15 4.11 6.72
C LYS A 109 12.97 3.32 5.71
N TRP A 110 12.73 3.53 4.42
CA TRP A 110 13.34 2.73 3.37
C TRP A 110 14.40 3.47 2.56
N GLY A 111 14.77 4.69 2.96
CA GLY A 111 15.76 5.50 2.26
C GLY A 111 15.37 5.83 0.82
N VAL A 112 14.07 5.93 0.53
CA VAL A 112 13.59 6.31 -0.80
C VAL A 112 13.68 7.82 -0.96
N GLU A 113 14.61 8.25 -1.79
CA GLU A 113 14.78 9.67 -2.10
C GLU A 113 13.63 10.20 -2.96
N VAL A 114 13.12 11.36 -2.57
CA VAL A 114 12.12 12.11 -3.33
C VAL A 114 12.60 13.54 -3.54
N PRO A 115 12.21 14.22 -4.64
CA PRO A 115 12.60 15.59 -4.89
C PRO A 115 12.29 16.50 -3.69
N ALA A 116 13.19 17.45 -3.38
CA ALA A 116 13.06 18.32 -2.21
C ALA A 116 11.72 19.08 -2.17
N GLU A 117 11.24 19.53 -3.33
CA GLU A 117 9.94 20.21 -3.48
C GLU A 117 8.76 19.31 -3.09
N VAL A 118 8.81 18.04 -3.49
CA VAL A 118 7.79 17.03 -3.13
C VAL A 118 7.83 16.79 -1.63
N ARG A 119 9.02 16.61 -1.05
CA ARG A 119 9.20 16.42 0.40
C ARG A 119 8.65 17.60 1.19
N GLN A 120 8.99 18.83 0.81
CA GLN A 120 8.48 20.06 1.45
C GLN A 120 6.96 20.19 1.33
N ARG A 121 6.37 19.82 0.19
CA ARG A 121 4.91 19.79 0.03
C ARG A 121 4.27 18.82 1.02
N LEU A 122 4.81 17.61 1.15
CA LEU A 122 4.30 16.59 2.06
C LEU A 122 4.45 17.00 3.53
N LEU A 123 5.58 17.62 3.91
CA LEU A 123 5.78 18.15 5.27
C LEU A 123 4.79 19.27 5.61
N ARG A 124 4.55 20.20 4.68
CA ARG A 124 3.53 21.24 4.84
C ARG A 124 2.13 20.67 5.05
N LEU A 125 1.78 19.59 4.34
CA LEU A 125 0.49 18.90 4.53
C LEU A 125 0.36 18.25 5.92
N GLN A 126 1.47 17.89 6.57
CA GLN A 126 1.43 17.40 7.95
C GLN A 126 1.28 18.52 9.00
N GLY A 127 1.33 19.79 8.59
CA GLY A 127 1.38 20.94 9.51
C GLY A 127 2.76 21.12 10.15
N VAL A 128 3.80 20.45 9.65
CA VAL A 128 5.18 20.66 10.06
C VAL A 128 5.71 21.86 9.28
N LYS A 129 5.95 22.98 9.98
CA LYS A 129 6.57 24.19 9.43
C LYS A 129 8.08 24.08 9.43
#